data_AF-A0A2G9XYW5-F1
#
_entry.id   AF-A0A2G9XYW5-F1
#
_cell.length_a   1.000
_cell.length_b   1.000
_cell.length_c   1.000
_cell.angle_alpha   90.00
_cell.angle_beta   90.00
_cell.angle_gamma   90.00
#
_symmetry.space_group_name_H-M   'P 1'
#
loop_
_entity.id
_entity.type
_entity.pdbx_description
1 polymer ?
#
loop_
_entity_poly.entity_id
_entity_poly.type
_entity_poly.pdbx_seq_one_letter_code
_entity_poly.pdbx_strand_id
1 'polypeptide(L)'
;MEFLLLGGMILVMGLTSKVKMLKDANKALIGLKIPIGIVIFVVGLVLLTTGGTYIKTAYRGTLVFPGIMGLIAGAFLIFDLFKLIPQAQESIDKVTNTINALQVPVGIITIIAALIGMF
;
A
#
# COMPACT_ATOMS: atom_id res chain seq x y z
N MET A 1 7.46 5.44 -9.93
CA MET A 1 6.92 6.17 -8.77
C MET A 1 5.40 6.09 -8.71
N GLU A 2 4.72 5.94 -9.84
CA GLU A 2 3.25 5.83 -9.90
C GLU A 2 2.71 4.64 -9.11
N PHE A 3 3.43 3.52 -9.10
CA PHE A 3 3.02 2.32 -8.35
C PHE A 3 2.96 2.56 -6.82
N LEU A 4 3.88 3.34 -6.25
CA LEU A 4 3.83 3.73 -4.83
C LEU A 4 2.59 4.57 -4.53
N LEU A 5 2.28 5.51 -5.43
CA LEU A 5 1.12 6.38 -5.32
C LEU A 5 -0.18 5.57 -5.39
N LEU A 6 -0.23 4.61 -6.32
CA LEU A 6 -1.32 3.64 -6.46
C LEU A 6 -1.48 2.76 -5.22
N GLY A 7 -0.36 2.31 -4.64
CA GLY A 7 -0.35 1.58 -3.36
C GLY A 7 -0.93 2.36 -2.20
N GLY A 8 -0.50 3.61 -2.04
CA GLY A 8 -1.03 4.50 -1.01
C GLY A 8 -2.52 4.76 -1.18
N MET A 9 -3.00 4.99 -2.42
CA MET A 9 -4.43 5.19 -2.70
C MET A 9 -5.28 3.97 -2.32
N ILE A 10 -4.80 2.76 -2.62
CA ILE A 10 -5.54 1.52 -2.33
C ILE A 10 -5.63 1.25 -0.82
N LEU A 11 -4.60 1.61 -0.05
CA LEU A 11 -4.64 1.54 1.40
C LEU A 11 -5.64 2.56 1.99
N VAL A 12 -5.72 3.75 1.42
CA VAL A 12 -6.69 4.79 1.83
C VAL A 12 -8.13 4.43 1.42
N MET A 13 -8.34 3.68 0.33
CA MET A 13 -9.66 3.20 -0.07
C MET A 13 -10.36 2.33 1.00
N GLY A 14 -9.60 1.79 1.97
CA GLY A 14 -10.17 1.21 3.18
C GLY A 14 -11.12 2.14 3.93
N LEU A 15 -10.92 3.47 3.87
CA LEU A 15 -11.83 4.48 4.44
C LEU A 15 -13.18 4.53 3.71
N THR A 16 -13.18 4.40 2.39
CA THR A 16 -14.39 4.53 1.59
C THR A 16 -15.17 3.23 1.50
N SER A 17 -14.69 2.13 2.11
CA SER A 17 -15.37 0.84 2.20
C SER A 17 -16.75 0.89 2.86
N LYS A 18 -16.99 1.92 3.70
CA LYS A 18 -18.29 2.17 4.34
C LYS A 18 -19.27 2.96 3.46
N VAL A 19 -18.83 3.52 2.34
CA VAL A 19 -19.69 4.25 1.40
C VAL A 19 -20.37 3.24 0.47
N LYS A 20 -21.71 3.19 0.52
CA LYS A 20 -22.53 2.19 -0.20
C LYS A 20 -22.25 2.15 -1.71
N MET A 21 -22.00 3.30 -2.33
CA MET A 21 -21.64 3.42 -3.76
C MET A 21 -20.25 2.86 -4.12
N LEU A 22 -19.32 2.81 -3.17
CA LEU A 22 -17.92 2.40 -3.40
C LEU A 22 -17.65 0.97 -2.93
N LYS A 23 -18.67 0.29 -2.40
CA LYS A 23 -18.56 -1.07 -1.85
C LYS A 23 -18.20 -2.09 -2.94
N ASP A 24 -18.82 -1.99 -4.11
CA ASP A 24 -18.58 -2.92 -5.23
C ASP A 24 -17.21 -2.67 -5.88
N ALA A 25 -16.82 -1.40 -6.02
CA ALA A 25 -15.49 -1.01 -6.46
C ALA A 25 -14.41 -1.55 -5.49
N ASN A 26 -14.61 -1.37 -4.18
CA ASN A 26 -13.72 -1.93 -3.16
C ASN A 26 -13.63 -3.46 -3.23
N LYS A 27 -14.74 -4.15 -3.49
CA LYS A 27 -14.77 -5.61 -3.62
C LYS A 27 -13.98 -6.10 -4.83
N ALA A 28 -14.10 -5.42 -5.98
CA ALA A 28 -13.30 -5.70 -7.16
C ALA A 28 -11.80 -5.44 -6.91
N LEU A 29 -11.48 -4.36 -6.19
CA LEU A 29 -10.12 -4.01 -5.81
C LEU A 29 -9.48 -5.00 -4.84
N ILE A 30 -10.24 -5.62 -3.93
CA ILE A 30 -9.70 -6.64 -2.99
C ILE A 30 -8.94 -7.75 -3.72
N GLY A 31 -9.47 -8.24 -4.85
CA GLY A 31 -8.79 -9.26 -5.66
C GLY A 31 -7.50 -8.76 -6.32
N LEU A 32 -7.41 -7.45 -6.58
CA LEU A 32 -6.27 -6.81 -7.22
C LEU A 32 -5.23 -6.29 -6.22
N LYS A 33 -5.59 -6.12 -4.94
CA LYS A 33 -4.68 -5.69 -3.87
C LYS A 33 -3.43 -6.56 -3.78
N ILE A 34 -3.58 -7.86 -4.00
CA ILE A 34 -2.50 -8.85 -3.91
C ILE A 34 -1.43 -8.61 -4.99
N PRO A 35 -1.73 -8.71 -6.29
CA PRO A 35 -0.72 -8.49 -7.33
C PRO A 35 -0.16 -7.07 -7.27
N ILE A 36 -0.99 -6.08 -6.94
CA ILE A 36 -0.53 -4.71 -6.74
C ILE A 36 0.44 -4.60 -5.56
N GLY A 37 0.13 -5.23 -4.41
CA GLY A 37 0.97 -5.25 -3.23
C GLY A 37 2.35 -5.85 -3.50
N ILE A 38 2.42 -6.93 -4.28
CA ILE A 38 3.69 -7.53 -4.72
C ILE A 38 4.49 -6.54 -5.56
N VAL A 39 3.86 -5.91 -6.55
CA VAL A 39 4.53 -4.92 -7.42
C VAL A 39 5.09 -3.77 -6.59
N ILE A 40 4.32 -3.24 -5.63
CA ILE A 40 4.75 -2.12 -4.78
C ILE A 40 5.89 -2.54 -3.85
N PHE A 41 5.82 -3.75 -3.29
CA PHE A 41 6.88 -4.28 -2.45
C PHE A 41 8.20 -4.40 -3.23
N VAL A 42 8.14 -4.94 -4.44
CA VAL A 42 9.31 -5.04 -5.33
C VAL A 42 9.82 -3.65 -5.71
N VAL A 43 8.95 -2.69 -6.03
CA VAL A 43 9.33 -1.31 -6.31
C VAL A 43 10.05 -0.67 -5.11
N GLY A 44 9.54 -0.88 -3.89
CA GLY A 44 10.19 -0.43 -2.66
C GLY A 44 11.58 -1.03 -2.45
N LEU A 45 11.72 -2.34 -2.70
CA LEU A 45 12.99 -3.05 -2.62
C LEU A 45 14.01 -2.53 -3.63
N VAL A 46 13.58 -2.28 -4.88
CA VAL A 46 14.43 -1.75 -5.95
C VAL A 46 14.91 -0.35 -5.60
N LEU A 47 14.03 0.52 -5.09
CA LEU A 47 14.36 1.88 -4.65
C LEU A 47 15.44 1.88 -3.56
N LEU A 48 15.39 0.93 -2.62
CA LEU A 48 16.36 0.81 -1.53
C LEU A 48 17.70 0.19 -1.96
N THR A 49 17.68 -0.78 -2.86
CA THR A 49 18.87 -1.58 -3.21
C THR A 49 19.68 -1.00 -4.36
N THR A 50 19.01 -0.46 -5.38
CA THR A 50 19.68 0.10 -6.56
C THR A 50 19.89 1.61 -6.48
N GLY A 51 19.34 2.29 -5.47
CA GLY A 51 19.49 3.74 -5.31
C GLY A 51 18.98 4.54 -6.51
N GLY A 52 18.04 3.98 -7.27
CA GLY A 52 17.41 4.66 -8.40
C GLY A 52 18.14 4.57 -9.74
N THR A 53 19.01 3.59 -10.02
CA THR A 53 19.70 3.51 -11.34
C THR A 53 18.75 3.47 -12.55
N TYR A 54 17.47 3.10 -12.35
CA TYR A 54 16.41 3.11 -13.36
C TYR A 54 15.46 4.31 -13.27
N ILE A 55 15.64 5.20 -12.30
CA ILE A 55 14.77 6.34 -12.01
C ILE A 55 15.63 7.58 -12.07
N LYS A 56 15.31 8.45 -13.03
CA LYS A 56 16.05 9.65 -13.45
C LYS A 56 16.07 10.79 -12.39
N THR A 57 16.16 10.50 -11.08
CA THR A 57 16.10 11.51 -10.01
C THR A 57 17.41 11.62 -9.23
N ALA A 58 17.79 12.87 -8.93
CA ALA A 58 19.16 13.30 -8.68
C ALA A 58 19.68 13.16 -7.23
N TYR A 59 18.95 12.54 -6.29
CA TYR A 59 19.40 12.44 -4.90
C TYR A 59 19.11 11.05 -4.30
N ARG A 60 20.17 10.32 -3.93
CA ARG A 60 20.03 9.02 -3.24
C ARG A 60 19.31 9.12 -1.89
N GLY A 61 19.38 10.27 -1.23
CA GLY A 61 18.68 10.53 0.04
C GLY A 61 17.15 10.64 -0.10
N THR A 62 16.63 11.11 -1.24
CA THR A 62 15.19 11.26 -1.47
C THR A 62 14.49 9.95 -1.85
N LEU A 63 15.22 8.88 -2.18
CA LEU A 63 14.65 7.59 -2.60
C LEU A 63 14.53 6.56 -1.47
N VAL A 64 15.22 6.76 -0.33
CA VAL A 64 15.14 5.86 0.83
C VAL A 64 13.75 5.89 1.46
N PHE A 65 13.20 7.09 1.68
CA PHE A 65 11.86 7.25 2.27
C PHE A 65 10.74 6.63 1.40
N PRO A 66 10.65 6.90 0.09
CA PRO A 66 9.74 6.19 -0.82
C PRO A 66 9.96 4.68 -0.85
N GLY A 67 11.21 4.23 -0.78
CA GLY A 67 11.55 2.80 -0.76
C GLY A 67 11.02 2.08 0.48
N ILE A 68 11.25 2.65 1.67
CA ILE A 68 10.72 2.12 2.95
C ILE A 68 9.19 2.09 2.91
N MET A 69 8.56 3.19 2.48
CA MET A 69 7.11 3.26 2.40
C MET A 69 6.54 2.27 1.39
N GLY A 70 7.25 1.97 0.29
CA GLY A 70 6.88 0.91 -0.64
C GLY A 70 6.90 -0.48 -0.04
N LEU A 71 7.92 -0.80 0.75
CA LEU A 71 7.96 -2.09 1.46
C LEU A 71 6.81 -2.21 2.45
N ILE A 72 6.56 -1.16 3.24
CA ILE A 72 5.48 -1.15 4.24
C ILE A 72 4.13 -1.26 3.54
N ALA A 73 3.87 -0.42 2.53
CA ALA A 73 2.60 -0.43 1.80
C ALA A 73 2.35 -1.75 1.06
N GLY A 74 3.37 -2.28 0.40
CA GLY A 74 3.32 -3.59 -0.26
C GLY A 74 3.02 -4.71 0.73
N ALA A 75 3.68 -4.71 1.89
CA ALA A 75 3.42 -5.68 2.96
C ALA A 75 1.97 -5.57 3.47
N PHE A 76 1.45 -4.37 3.74
CA PHE A 76 0.06 -4.19 4.19
C PHE A 76 -0.97 -4.66 3.15
N LEU A 77 -0.72 -4.44 1.86
CA LEU A 77 -1.59 -4.90 0.77
C LEU A 77 -1.52 -6.42 0.59
N ILE A 78 -0.34 -7.02 0.80
CA ILE A 78 -0.19 -8.48 0.82
C ILE A 78 -0.84 -9.06 2.07
N PHE A 79 -0.73 -8.44 3.24
CA PHE A 79 -1.35 -8.92 4.48
C PHE A 79 -2.88 -8.95 4.43
N ASP A 80 -3.51 -8.14 3.56
CA ASP A 80 -4.94 -8.28 3.27
C ASP A 80 -5.32 -9.67 2.69
N LEU A 81 -4.36 -10.50 2.22
CA LEU A 81 -4.57 -11.94 1.93
C LEU A 81 -5.03 -12.73 3.15
N PHE A 82 -4.44 -12.48 4.32
CA PHE A 82 -4.75 -13.28 5.50
C PHE A 82 -6.19 -13.04 5.96
N LYS A 83 -6.79 -11.89 5.62
CA LYS A 83 -8.22 -11.62 5.84
C LYS A 83 -9.14 -12.45 4.92
N LEU A 84 -8.63 -12.94 3.78
CA LEU A 84 -9.37 -13.81 2.86
C LEU A 84 -9.33 -15.28 3.30
N ILE A 85 -8.44 -15.66 4.23
CA ILE A 85 -8.39 -17.01 4.79
C ILE A 85 -9.44 -17.08 5.92
N PRO A 86 -10.50 -17.89 5.79
CA PRO A 86 -11.57 -17.98 6.76
C PRO A 86 -11.11 -18.82 7.95
N GLN A 87 -10.38 -18.22 8.89
CA GLN A 87 -10.08 -18.84 10.18
C GLN A 87 -10.40 -17.85 11.31
N ALA A 88 -11.40 -18.22 12.13
CA ALA A 88 -11.88 -17.58 13.35
C ALA A 88 -12.75 -16.31 13.21
N GLN A 89 -14.03 -16.53 12.91
CA GLN A 89 -15.11 -15.53 12.74
C GLN A 89 -15.28 -14.49 13.87
N GLU A 90 -14.82 -14.75 15.11
CA GLU A 90 -15.04 -13.84 16.26
C GLU A 90 -13.91 -12.84 16.53
N SER A 91 -12.69 -13.09 16.05
CA SER A 91 -11.55 -12.17 16.24
C SER A 91 -11.28 -11.25 15.05
N ILE A 92 -11.91 -11.53 13.90
CA ILE A 92 -11.65 -10.82 12.63
C ILE A 92 -12.16 -9.38 12.66
N ASP A 93 -13.26 -9.06 13.34
CA ASP A 93 -13.82 -7.69 13.30
C ASP A 93 -12.95 -6.68 14.07
N LYS A 94 -12.40 -7.07 15.21
CA LYS A 94 -11.45 -6.24 15.97
C LYS A 94 -10.13 -6.09 15.22
N VAL A 95 -9.59 -7.19 14.69
CA VAL A 95 -8.33 -7.17 13.94
C VAL A 95 -8.48 -6.37 12.64
N THR A 96 -9.61 -6.50 11.94
CA THR A 96 -9.88 -5.76 10.71
C THR A 96 -10.03 -4.27 10.97
N ASN A 97 -10.73 -3.85 12.01
CA ASN A 97 -10.83 -2.44 12.37
C ASN A 97 -9.47 -1.84 12.77
N THR A 98 -8.65 -2.58 13.52
CA THR A 98 -7.30 -2.14 13.90
C THR A 98 -6.37 -2.06 12.69
N ILE A 99 -6.39 -3.06 11.81
CA ILE A 99 -5.59 -3.05 10.58
C ILE A 99 -6.04 -1.89 9.67
N ASN A 100 -7.34 -1.69 9.50
CA ASN A 100 -7.85 -0.57 8.69
C ASN A 100 -7.48 0.79 9.30
N ALA A 101 -7.46 0.91 10.63
CA ALA A 101 -7.02 2.14 11.30
C ALA A 101 -5.53 2.46 11.08
N LEU A 102 -4.70 1.43 10.85
CA LEU A 102 -3.27 1.60 10.54
C LEU A 102 -2.99 1.73 9.03
N GLN A 103 -3.74 1.04 8.19
CA GLN A 103 -3.60 1.09 6.73
C GLN A 103 -3.79 2.51 6.18
N VAL A 104 -4.70 3.27 6.78
CA VAL A 104 -5.05 4.61 6.29
C VAL A 104 -3.91 5.62 6.51
N PRO A 105 -3.37 5.81 7.74
CA PRO A 105 -2.19 6.64 7.95
C PRO A 105 -1.00 6.18 7.08
N VAL A 106 -0.77 4.87 6.99
CA VAL A 106 0.31 4.31 6.15
C VAL A 106 0.08 4.69 4.68
N GLY A 107 -1.14 4.58 4.18
CA GLY A 107 -1.50 4.96 2.82
C GLY A 107 -1.25 6.45 2.53
N ILE A 108 -1.63 7.33 3.45
CA ILE A 108 -1.37 8.78 3.33
C ILE A 108 0.14 9.07 3.28
N ILE A 109 0.91 8.49 4.20
CA ILE A 109 2.37 8.68 4.24
C ILE A 109 3.02 8.10 2.97
N THR A 110 2.48 7.00 2.44
CA THR A 110 2.97 6.41 1.19
C THR A 110 2.70 7.30 -0.01
N ILE A 111 1.53 7.98 -0.07
CA ILE A 111 1.25 8.98 -1.10
C ILE A 111 2.24 10.14 -0.99
N ILE A 112 2.48 10.66 0.23
CA ILE A 112 3.46 11.72 0.44
C ILE A 112 4.86 11.28 0.01
N ALA A 113 5.26 10.05 0.33
CA ALA A 113 6.54 9.49 -0.10
C ALA A 113 6.63 9.35 -1.62
N ALA A 114 5.56 8.91 -2.28
CA ALA A 114 5.49 8.85 -3.73
C ALA A 114 5.66 10.24 -4.36
N LEU A 115 4.96 11.25 -3.83
CA LEU A 115 5.07 12.64 -4.30
C LEU A 115 6.47 13.19 -4.09
N ILE A 116 7.07 12.99 -2.91
CA ILE A 116 8.41 13.49 -2.59
C ILE A 116 9.45 12.94 -3.56
N GLY A 117 9.39 11.65 -3.91
CA GLY A 117 10.38 11.12 -4.84
C GLY A 117 10.02 11.26 -6.33
N MET A 118 8.86 11.85 -6.67
CA MET A 118 8.55 12.28 -8.04
C MET A 118 9.25 13.60 -8.41
N PHE A 119 9.61 14.41 -7.41
CA PHE A 119 10.36 15.67 -7.57
C PHE A 119 11.83 15.50 -7.13
#